data_AF-A0A6J8C7C1-F1
#
_entry.id   AF-A0A6J8C7C1-F1
#
_cell.length_a   1.000
_cell.length_b   1.000
_cell.length_c   1.000
_cell.angle_alpha   90.00
_cell.angle_beta   90.00
_cell.angle_gamma   90.00
#
_symmetry.space_group_name_H-M   'P 1'
#
loop_
_entity.id
_entity.type
_entity.pdbx_description
1 polymer ?
#
loop_
_entity_poly.entity_id
_entity_poly.type
_entity_poly.pdbx_seq_one_letter_code
_entity_poly.pdbx_strand_id
1 'polypeptide(L)'
;MNYVGIIIISVSICIELVGGFFARSSRDGNWKTKSHLDITATGTVRAIIKYIKANKGVGSIEDFFSDDPNGQQRMMQKVHALRTAVADTQRNKKDTAYIHCHADQIFLSHNFVKSCKQKLIARKDDLNEFIIQLGECLYTIQSFYSNTNWVEMYGGVAYEDFGINDLMDVAALEEDTCLDNADYNSQCKNNIKVHGKLTSGYHQGRGNTKPAKAIGSSTGKCSHGGPDDDSRKLVARCGINKDSITPEWSPHSHLHKHAYTSAVQATENFLVANGQ
;
A
#
# COMPACT_ATOMS: atom_id res chain seq x y z
N MET A 1 46.39 -28.84 6.22
CA MET A 1 45.42 -27.83 6.67
C MET A 1 45.12 -26.90 5.51
N ASN A 2 43.87 -26.46 5.38
CA ASN A 2 43.35 -25.40 4.46
C ASN A 2 42.79 -25.84 3.10
N TYR A 3 41.60 -26.46 3.10
CA TYR A 3 40.67 -26.45 1.95
C TYR A 3 39.19 -26.45 2.38
N VAL A 4 38.87 -25.90 3.56
CA VAL A 4 37.50 -25.84 4.10
C VAL A 4 36.99 -24.39 4.27
N GLY A 5 37.85 -23.37 4.10
CA GLY A 5 37.54 -21.97 4.43
C GLY A 5 37.02 -21.08 3.29
N ILE A 6 37.07 -21.51 2.02
CA ILE A 6 36.75 -20.62 0.88
C ILE A 6 35.32 -20.84 0.34
N ILE A 7 34.68 -21.98 0.62
CA ILE A 7 33.35 -22.29 0.06
C ILE A 7 32.21 -21.62 0.86
N ILE A 8 32.39 -21.33 2.15
CA ILE A 8 31.32 -20.79 3.01
C ILE A 8 31.09 -19.27 2.79
N ILE A 9 32.09 -18.53 2.30
CA ILE A 9 31.94 -17.09 2.03
C ILE A 9 31.14 -16.83 0.74
N SER A 10 31.08 -17.79 -0.20
CA SER A 10 30.34 -17.62 -1.46
C SER A 10 28.83 -17.78 -1.32
N VAL A 11 28.35 -18.63 -0.41
CA VAL A 11 26.92 -18.94 -0.28
C VAL A 11 26.17 -17.88 0.51
N SER A 12 26.75 -17.33 1.59
CA SER A 12 26.10 -16.26 2.36
C SER A 12 26.01 -14.95 1.57
N ILE A 13 27.05 -14.61 0.80
CA ILE A 13 27.03 -13.43 -0.09
C ILE A 13 26.05 -13.67 -1.26
N CYS A 14 25.95 -14.90 -1.78
CA CYS A 14 24.91 -15.22 -2.76
C CYS A 14 23.50 -15.20 -2.16
N ILE A 15 23.27 -15.60 -0.91
CA ILE A 15 21.94 -15.51 -0.27
C ILE A 15 21.54 -14.06 0.00
N GLU A 16 22.49 -13.19 0.38
CA GLU A 16 22.21 -11.75 0.54
C GLU A 16 22.03 -11.03 -0.82
N LEU A 17 22.83 -11.38 -1.83
CA LEU A 17 22.67 -10.86 -3.19
C LEU A 17 21.36 -11.35 -3.82
N VAL A 18 21.06 -12.65 -3.75
CA VAL A 18 19.86 -13.27 -4.33
C VAL A 18 18.61 -12.93 -3.51
N GLY A 19 18.74 -12.73 -2.20
CA GLY A 19 17.67 -12.22 -1.34
C GLY A 19 17.20 -10.81 -1.72
N GLY A 20 18.08 -10.01 -2.34
CA GLY A 20 17.73 -8.74 -2.98
C GLY A 20 17.10 -8.86 -4.38
N PHE A 21 17.22 -10.02 -5.04
CA PHE A 21 16.68 -10.28 -6.39
C PHE A 21 15.30 -10.94 -6.39
N PHE A 22 14.93 -11.68 -5.35
CA PHE A 22 13.54 -12.11 -5.20
C PHE A 22 12.70 -10.90 -4.83
N ALA A 23 11.89 -10.42 -5.78
CA ALA A 23 10.72 -9.61 -5.46
C ALA A 23 10.01 -10.30 -4.29
N ARG A 24 10.08 -9.67 -3.11
CA ARG A 24 9.63 -10.27 -1.86
C ARG A 24 8.19 -10.68 -2.09
N SER A 25 7.95 -11.99 -2.18
CA SER A 25 6.62 -12.50 -2.52
C SER A 25 5.66 -11.94 -1.49
N SER A 26 4.45 -11.61 -1.94
CA SER A 26 3.35 -11.32 -1.04
C SER A 26 3.27 -12.37 0.07
N ARG A 27 2.82 -11.93 1.25
CA ARG A 27 2.79 -12.76 2.47
C ARG A 27 2.01 -14.08 2.30
N ASP A 28 1.11 -14.11 1.33
CA ASP A 28 0.31 -15.28 0.94
C ASP A 28 1.07 -16.33 0.11
N GLY A 29 2.32 -16.06 -0.29
CA GLY A 29 3.12 -16.94 -1.15
C GLY A 29 2.66 -17.01 -2.61
N ASN A 30 1.65 -16.23 -3.01
CA ASN A 30 1.09 -16.25 -4.35
C ASN A 30 1.77 -15.19 -5.25
N TRP A 31 2.66 -15.63 -6.14
CA TRP A 31 3.43 -14.75 -7.03
C TRP A 31 2.57 -13.86 -7.95
N LYS A 32 1.27 -14.15 -8.12
CA LYS A 32 0.34 -13.32 -8.89
C LYS A 32 -0.21 -12.13 -8.10
N THR A 33 -0.16 -12.17 -6.77
CA THR A 33 -0.53 -11.04 -5.91
C THR A 33 0.43 -9.88 -6.18
N LYS A 34 -0.14 -8.69 -6.39
CA LYS A 34 0.63 -7.46 -6.63
C LYS A 34 0.84 -6.73 -5.32
N SER A 35 2.09 -6.67 -4.91
CA SER A 35 2.53 -6.04 -3.66
C SER A 35 2.66 -4.51 -3.78
N HIS A 36 2.88 -3.83 -2.66
CA HIS A 36 3.32 -2.43 -2.64
C HIS A 36 4.60 -2.17 -3.45
N LEU A 37 5.49 -3.17 -3.55
CA LEU A 37 6.70 -3.08 -4.36
C LEU A 37 6.37 -3.01 -5.86
N ASP A 38 5.38 -3.80 -6.30
CA ASP A 38 4.89 -3.82 -7.69
C ASP A 38 4.16 -2.51 -8.02
N ILE A 39 3.32 -2.03 -7.09
CA ILE A 39 2.62 -0.75 -7.21
C ILE A 39 3.63 0.39 -7.36
N THR A 40 4.63 0.44 -6.47
CA THR A 40 5.68 1.47 -6.47
C THR A 40 6.50 1.45 -7.75
N ALA A 41 6.95 0.28 -8.20
CA ALA A 41 7.68 0.15 -9.46
C ALA A 41 6.85 0.66 -10.64
N THR A 42 5.60 0.17 -10.75
CA THR A 42 4.72 0.48 -11.88
C THR A 42 4.34 1.96 -11.90
N GLY A 43 3.90 2.52 -10.77
CA GLY A 43 3.50 3.91 -10.64
C GLY A 43 4.66 4.88 -10.87
N THR A 44 5.85 4.56 -10.36
CA THR A 44 7.05 5.39 -10.56
C THR A 44 7.50 5.40 -12.02
N VAL A 45 7.55 4.24 -12.67
CA VAL A 45 7.89 4.16 -14.11
C VAL A 45 6.88 4.93 -14.96
N ARG A 46 5.57 4.80 -14.69
CA ARG A 46 4.53 5.58 -15.39
C ARG A 46 4.71 7.09 -15.19
N ALA A 47 5.02 7.53 -13.98
CA ALA A 47 5.28 8.93 -13.68
C ALA A 47 6.52 9.46 -14.43
N ILE A 48 7.61 8.68 -14.47
CA ILE A 48 8.83 9.03 -15.21
C ILE A 48 8.53 9.15 -16.72
N ILE A 49 7.82 8.20 -17.31
CA ILE A 49 7.43 8.25 -18.73
C ILE A 49 6.59 9.50 -19.02
N LYS A 50 5.63 9.83 -18.17
CA LYS A 50 4.84 11.08 -18.30
C LYS A 50 5.72 12.32 -18.22
N TYR A 51 6.64 12.39 -17.26
CA TYR A 51 7.56 13.50 -17.11
C TYR A 51 8.46 13.67 -18.34
N ILE A 52 9.07 12.59 -18.83
CA ILE A 52 9.92 12.58 -20.04
C ILE A 52 9.11 13.05 -21.24
N LYS A 53 7.91 12.50 -21.46
CA LYS A 53 7.04 12.89 -22.58
C LYS A 53 6.69 14.37 -22.54
N ALA A 54 6.34 14.90 -21.36
CA ALA A 54 5.95 16.29 -21.19
C ALA A 54 7.12 17.28 -21.38
N ASN A 55 8.34 16.91 -20.96
CA ASN A 55 9.49 17.84 -20.93
C ASN A 55 10.51 17.63 -22.05
N LYS A 56 10.48 16.48 -22.73
CA LYS A 56 11.48 16.07 -23.71
C LYS A 56 10.88 15.58 -25.02
N GLY A 57 9.56 15.37 -25.08
CA GLY A 57 8.86 14.92 -26.29
C GLY A 57 9.07 13.43 -26.62
N VAL A 58 9.70 12.67 -25.72
CA VAL A 58 10.04 11.26 -25.93
C VAL A 58 9.03 10.34 -25.21
N GLY A 59 8.62 9.25 -25.86
CA GLY A 59 7.53 8.39 -25.37
C GLY A 59 7.93 7.24 -24.46
N SER A 60 9.23 6.91 -24.37
CA SER A 60 9.74 5.76 -23.64
C SER A 60 11.00 6.12 -22.83
N ILE A 61 11.35 5.26 -21.87
CA ILE A 61 12.58 5.42 -21.06
C ILE A 61 13.79 5.05 -21.91
N GLU A 62 13.65 4.04 -22.76
CA GLU A 62 14.69 3.51 -23.65
C GLU A 62 15.13 4.58 -24.65
N ASP A 63 14.19 5.27 -25.28
CA ASP A 63 14.50 6.34 -26.23
C ASP A 63 15.15 7.53 -25.51
N PHE A 64 14.70 7.85 -24.29
CA PHE A 64 15.24 8.97 -23.51
C PHE A 64 16.69 8.75 -23.06
N PHE A 65 17.07 7.50 -22.80
CA PHE A 65 18.43 7.12 -22.41
C PHE A 65 19.22 6.41 -23.53
N SER A 66 18.78 6.55 -24.78
CA SER A 66 19.41 5.88 -25.94
C SER A 66 20.93 6.08 -26.03
N ASP A 67 21.38 7.30 -25.71
CA ASP A 67 22.81 7.66 -25.67
C ASP A 67 23.43 7.65 -24.25
N ASP A 68 22.68 7.31 -23.19
CA ASP A 68 23.17 7.19 -21.80
C ASP A 68 22.63 5.94 -21.07
N PRO A 69 23.09 4.73 -21.44
CA PRO A 69 22.70 3.49 -20.77
C PRO A 69 23.03 3.47 -19.26
N ASN A 70 24.12 4.15 -18.87
CA ASN A 70 24.50 4.29 -17.47
C ASN A 70 23.47 5.14 -16.71
N GLY A 71 22.89 6.17 -17.34
CA GLY A 71 21.78 6.96 -16.82
C GLY A 71 20.53 6.14 -16.58
N GLN A 72 20.16 5.29 -17.53
CA GLN A 72 19.04 4.37 -17.37
C GLN A 72 19.26 3.43 -16.18
N GLN A 73 20.46 2.88 -16.04
CA GLN A 73 20.81 2.01 -14.92
C GLN A 73 20.73 2.76 -13.57
N ARG A 74 21.27 3.98 -13.49
CA ARG A 74 21.18 4.83 -12.29
C ARG A 74 19.72 5.14 -11.93
N MET A 75 18.88 5.44 -12.91
CA MET A 75 17.44 5.66 -12.69
C MET A 75 16.78 4.40 -12.12
N MET A 76 17.03 3.22 -12.70
CA MET A 76 16.47 1.96 -12.21
C MET A 76 16.95 1.61 -10.79
N GLN A 77 18.20 1.94 -10.43
CA GLN A 77 18.69 1.81 -9.06
C GLN A 77 17.91 2.69 -8.08
N LYS A 78 17.50 3.90 -8.49
CA LYS A 78 16.67 4.78 -7.64
C LYS A 78 15.23 4.28 -7.50
N VAL A 79 14.64 3.72 -8.56
CA VAL A 79 13.35 3.02 -8.46
C VAL A 79 13.44 1.84 -7.49
N HIS A 80 14.53 1.07 -7.53
CA HIS A 80 14.76 0.00 -6.57
C HIS A 80 14.92 0.51 -5.13
N ALA A 81 15.69 1.58 -4.92
CA ALA A 81 15.83 2.20 -3.59
C ALA A 81 14.48 2.67 -3.02
N LEU A 82 13.62 3.24 -3.86
CA LEU A 82 12.27 3.65 -3.45
C LEU A 82 11.38 2.46 -3.08
N ARG A 83 11.45 1.36 -3.84
CA ARG A 83 10.77 0.10 -3.49
C ARG A 83 11.22 -0.39 -2.10
N THR A 84 12.53 -0.36 -1.82
CA THR A 84 13.07 -0.72 -0.51
C THR A 84 12.52 0.19 0.59
N ALA A 85 12.49 1.51 0.39
CA ALA A 85 11.92 2.45 1.37
C ALA A 85 10.43 2.20 1.67
N VAL A 86 9.64 1.83 0.66
CA VAL A 86 8.22 1.43 0.83
C VAL A 86 8.10 0.14 1.66
N ALA A 87 8.92 -0.87 1.35
CA ALA A 87 8.92 -2.12 2.14
C ALA A 87 9.43 -1.91 3.57
N ASP A 88 10.41 -1.04 3.76
CA ASP A 88 10.92 -0.68 5.08
C ASP A 88 9.87 0.07 5.88
N THR A 89 9.07 0.94 5.26
CA THR A 89 7.92 1.59 5.90
C THR A 89 6.93 0.55 6.41
N GLN A 90 6.50 -0.38 5.54
CA GLN A 90 5.56 -1.45 5.91
C GLN A 90 5.99 -2.23 7.16
N ARG A 91 7.30 -2.51 7.27
CA ARG A 91 7.87 -3.27 8.39
C ARG A 91 8.08 -2.41 9.63
N ASN A 92 8.72 -1.26 9.46
CA ASN A 92 9.21 -0.43 10.57
C ASN A 92 8.07 0.39 11.20
N LYS A 93 6.97 0.61 10.47
CA LYS A 93 5.77 1.33 10.94
C LYS A 93 4.56 0.41 11.12
N LYS A 94 4.77 -0.90 11.26
CA LYS A 94 3.70 -1.93 11.33
C LYS A 94 2.59 -1.66 12.35
N ASP A 95 2.92 -0.94 13.43
CA ASP A 95 2.00 -0.62 14.53
C ASP A 95 1.44 0.82 14.44
N THR A 96 1.77 1.56 13.37
CA THR A 96 1.32 2.93 13.12
C THR A 96 0.07 2.94 12.24
N ALA A 97 -1.11 2.92 12.85
CA ALA A 97 -2.37 2.71 12.14
C ALA A 97 -2.64 3.68 10.97
N TYR A 98 -2.38 4.98 11.15
CA TYR A 98 -2.60 5.95 10.07
C TYR A 98 -1.67 5.72 8.86
N ILE A 99 -0.48 5.13 9.02
CA ILE A 99 0.40 4.79 7.89
C ILE A 99 -0.22 3.65 7.06
N HIS A 100 -0.99 2.76 7.70
CA HIS A 100 -1.67 1.66 7.03
C HIS A 100 -3.14 1.98 6.67
N CYS A 101 -3.63 3.18 7.00
CA CYS A 101 -5.05 3.55 6.89
C CYS A 101 -6.00 2.62 7.67
N HIS A 102 -5.57 2.05 8.79
CA HIS A 102 -6.39 1.17 9.63
C HIS A 102 -7.23 1.93 10.66
N ALA A 103 -8.19 1.22 11.25
CA ALA A 103 -8.93 1.63 12.45
C ALA A 103 -9.61 3.00 12.36
N ASP A 104 -10.19 3.29 11.18
CA ASP A 104 -10.84 4.56 10.82
C ASP A 104 -9.93 5.80 11.00
N GLN A 105 -8.60 5.65 11.09
CA GLN A 105 -7.64 6.78 11.15
C GLN A 105 -7.39 7.45 9.78
N ILE A 106 -8.34 7.37 8.86
CA ILE A 106 -8.22 7.82 7.47
C ILE A 106 -7.95 9.34 7.39
N PHE A 107 -8.54 10.12 8.29
CA PHE A 107 -8.26 11.56 8.40
C PHE A 107 -6.80 11.85 8.75
N LEU A 108 -6.19 11.04 9.64
CA LEU A 108 -4.77 11.17 9.98
C LEU A 108 -3.89 10.76 8.80
N SER A 109 -4.26 9.68 8.08
CA SER A 109 -3.59 9.26 6.85
C SER A 109 -3.62 10.35 5.78
N HIS A 110 -4.79 10.95 5.56
CA HIS A 110 -5.00 12.06 4.63
C HIS A 110 -4.10 13.25 4.96
N ASN A 111 -4.09 13.71 6.21
CA ASN A 111 -3.25 14.84 6.62
C ASN A 111 -1.76 14.52 6.56
N PHE A 112 -1.38 13.28 6.86
CA PHE A 112 0.00 12.82 6.66
C PHE A 112 0.41 12.95 5.19
N VAL A 113 -0.40 12.44 4.26
CA VAL A 113 -0.12 12.54 2.81
C VAL A 113 -0.11 14.00 2.35
N LYS A 114 -1.03 14.84 2.85
CA LYS A 114 -1.06 16.29 2.55
C LYS A 114 0.23 17.00 2.98
N SER A 115 0.81 16.60 4.10
CA SER A 115 2.09 17.12 4.58
C SER A 115 3.32 16.65 3.79
N CYS A 116 3.19 15.61 2.96
CA CYS A 116 4.32 14.97 2.30
C CYS A 116 5.07 15.92 1.37
N LYS A 117 4.39 16.81 0.64
CA LYS A 117 5.07 17.76 -0.26
C LYS A 117 6.09 18.61 0.49
N GLN A 118 5.68 19.21 1.62
CA GLN A 118 6.57 20.03 2.44
C GLN A 118 7.71 19.21 3.05
N LYS A 119 7.42 17.99 3.53
CA LYS A 119 8.43 17.07 4.07
C LYS A 119 9.48 16.66 3.03
N LEU A 120 9.07 16.48 1.78
CA LEU A 120 9.96 16.16 0.66
C LEU A 120 10.81 17.36 0.26
N ILE A 121 10.22 18.56 0.16
CA ILE A 121 10.96 19.81 -0.12
C ILE A 121 12.04 20.05 0.94
N ALA A 122 11.71 19.84 2.22
CA ALA A 122 12.66 20.00 3.33
C ALA A 122 13.86 19.01 3.27
N ARG A 123 13.73 17.92 2.51
CA ARG A 123 14.76 16.88 2.35
C ARG A 123 15.38 16.84 0.97
N LYS A 124 15.05 17.77 0.07
CA LYS A 124 15.46 17.73 -1.35
C LYS A 124 16.98 17.65 -1.56
N ASP A 125 17.76 18.15 -0.60
CA ASP A 125 19.22 18.20 -0.67
C ASP A 125 19.89 16.94 -0.08
N ASP A 126 19.13 16.07 0.61
CA ASP A 126 19.56 14.75 1.07
C ASP A 126 18.73 13.67 0.37
N LEU A 127 19.32 13.09 -0.69
CA LEU A 127 18.62 12.12 -1.52
C LEU A 127 18.19 10.86 -0.75
N ASN A 128 18.92 10.45 0.29
CA ASN A 128 18.56 9.26 1.06
C ASN A 128 17.35 9.54 1.94
N GLU A 129 17.37 10.65 2.69
CA GLU A 129 16.23 11.09 3.49
C GLU A 129 15.01 11.39 2.62
N PHE A 130 15.21 11.97 1.43
CA PHE A 130 14.15 12.19 0.47
C PHE A 130 13.47 10.89 0.05
N ILE A 131 14.25 9.86 -0.31
CA ILE A 131 13.73 8.55 -0.72
C ILE A 131 12.99 7.86 0.43
N ILE A 132 13.52 7.92 1.65
CA ILE A 132 12.85 7.37 2.83
C ILE A 132 11.50 8.06 3.04
N GLN A 133 11.49 9.40 3.04
CA GLN A 133 10.26 10.16 3.22
C GLN A 133 9.24 9.89 2.10
N LEU A 134 9.70 9.78 0.86
CA LEU A 134 8.85 9.44 -0.29
C LEU A 134 8.26 8.04 -0.15
N GLY A 135 9.06 7.08 0.32
CA GLY A 135 8.61 5.72 0.61
C GLY A 135 7.47 5.69 1.62
N GLU A 136 7.57 6.45 2.72
CA GLU A 136 6.50 6.52 3.73
C GLU A 136 5.20 7.11 3.15
N CYS A 137 5.33 8.17 2.35
CA CYS A 137 4.21 8.83 1.69
C CYS A 137 3.50 7.89 0.70
N LEU A 138 4.27 7.24 -0.19
CA LEU A 138 3.72 6.31 -1.17
C LEU A 138 3.11 5.09 -0.50
N TYR A 139 3.74 4.52 0.53
CA TYR A 139 3.17 3.39 1.26
C TYR A 139 1.80 3.73 1.86
N THR A 140 1.65 4.93 2.44
CA THR A 140 0.37 5.37 3.01
C THR A 140 -0.69 5.57 1.93
N ILE A 141 -0.35 6.19 0.80
CA ILE A 141 -1.23 6.35 -0.37
C ILE A 141 -1.71 4.99 -0.88
N GLN A 142 -0.82 4.02 -0.97
CA GLN A 142 -1.15 2.70 -1.51
C GLN A 142 -2.02 1.89 -0.53
N SER A 143 -1.71 1.96 0.78
CA SER A 143 -2.46 1.27 1.83
C SER A 143 -3.91 1.73 1.93
N PHE A 144 -4.21 2.97 1.54
CA PHE A 144 -5.59 3.47 1.47
C PHE A 144 -6.50 2.54 0.65
N TYR A 145 -6.04 2.05 -0.50
CA TYR A 145 -6.90 1.29 -1.43
C TYR A 145 -7.16 -0.15 -1.00
N SER A 146 -6.23 -0.75 -0.24
CA SER A 146 -6.41 -2.11 0.26
C SER A 146 -7.11 -2.19 1.61
N ASN A 147 -7.07 -1.11 2.39
CA ASN A 147 -7.54 -1.11 3.78
C ASN A 147 -8.81 -0.29 4.06
N THR A 148 -9.25 0.55 3.11
CA THR A 148 -10.51 1.33 3.22
C THR A 148 -11.60 0.79 2.31
N ASN A 149 -12.85 1.27 2.38
CA ASN A 149 -13.94 0.88 1.46
C ASN A 149 -13.95 1.62 0.11
N TRP A 150 -12.88 2.34 -0.28
CA TRP A 150 -12.90 3.15 -1.50
C TRP A 150 -13.21 2.34 -2.77
N VAL A 151 -12.53 1.21 -2.96
CA VAL A 151 -12.68 0.42 -4.19
C VAL A 151 -13.99 -0.35 -4.25
N GLU A 152 -14.62 -0.58 -3.11
CA GLU A 152 -15.98 -1.09 -3.00
C GLU A 152 -16.98 -0.07 -3.54
N MET A 153 -16.74 1.24 -3.33
CA MET A 153 -17.63 2.31 -3.79
C MET A 153 -17.36 2.73 -5.25
N TYR A 154 -16.08 2.83 -5.64
CA TYR A 154 -15.70 3.49 -6.89
C TYR A 154 -14.89 2.60 -7.84
N GLY A 155 -14.59 1.36 -7.46
CA GLY A 155 -13.83 0.43 -8.29
C GLY A 155 -12.36 0.84 -8.46
N GLY A 156 -11.79 0.53 -9.63
CA GLY A 156 -10.35 0.66 -9.92
C GLY A 156 -9.87 2.06 -10.31
N VAL A 157 -10.41 3.11 -9.68
CA VAL A 157 -9.99 4.51 -9.90
C VAL A 157 -9.33 5.09 -8.63
N ALA A 158 -8.37 5.98 -8.81
CA ALA A 158 -7.74 6.72 -7.70
C ALA A 158 -8.70 7.77 -7.11
N TYR A 159 -8.60 7.99 -5.80
CA TYR A 159 -9.26 9.12 -5.14
C TYR A 159 -8.41 10.38 -5.30
N GLU A 160 -8.84 11.31 -6.15
CA GLU A 160 -8.08 12.50 -6.50
C GLU A 160 -7.89 13.49 -5.34
N ASP A 161 -8.81 13.50 -4.36
CA ASP A 161 -8.72 14.41 -3.22
C ASP A 161 -7.90 13.85 -2.04
N PHE A 162 -7.56 12.55 -2.04
CA PHE A 162 -6.85 11.94 -0.93
C PHE A 162 -5.43 12.52 -0.77
N GLY A 163 -5.22 13.26 0.32
CA GLY A 163 -3.96 13.96 0.59
C GLY A 163 -3.75 15.23 -0.24
N ILE A 164 -4.79 15.71 -0.95
CA ILE A 164 -4.73 16.92 -1.77
C ILE A 164 -5.77 17.93 -1.27
N ASN A 165 -7.05 17.68 -1.54
CA ASN A 165 -8.15 18.59 -1.20
C ASN A 165 -8.83 18.15 0.11
N ASP A 166 -10.15 18.32 0.20
CA ASP A 166 -10.92 17.92 1.37
C ASP A 166 -11.24 16.43 1.31
N LEU A 167 -11.09 15.76 2.45
CA LEU A 167 -11.43 14.35 2.59
C LEU A 167 -12.95 14.19 2.69
N MET A 168 -13.51 13.25 1.94
CA MET A 168 -14.90 12.84 2.12
C MET A 168 -15.15 12.30 3.54
N ASP A 169 -16.41 12.37 3.98
CA ASP A 169 -16.81 11.98 5.33
C ASP A 169 -16.31 10.58 5.70
N VAL A 170 -15.78 10.46 6.91
CA VAL A 170 -15.39 9.18 7.52
C VAL A 170 -16.48 8.76 8.50
N ALA A 171 -16.86 7.49 8.48
CA ALA A 171 -17.88 6.94 9.37
C ALA A 171 -17.52 7.19 10.84
N ALA A 172 -18.50 7.62 11.64
CA ALA A 172 -18.28 7.94 13.05
C ALA A 172 -17.92 6.69 13.87
N LEU A 173 -17.30 6.84 15.05
CA LEU A 173 -16.85 5.71 15.88
C LEU A 173 -17.97 4.70 16.20
N GLU A 174 -19.18 5.19 16.45
CA GLU A 174 -20.37 4.38 16.80
C GLU A 174 -21.18 3.91 15.58
N GLU A 175 -20.80 4.34 14.36
CA GLU A 175 -21.49 3.99 13.13
C GLU A 175 -21.06 2.58 12.68
N ASP A 176 -22.02 1.66 12.58
CA ASP A 176 -21.76 0.30 12.11
C ASP A 176 -21.48 0.29 10.60
N THR A 177 -20.26 -0.10 10.22
CA THR A 177 -19.80 -0.04 8.83
C THR A 177 -19.74 -1.40 8.12
N CYS A 178 -19.84 -2.50 8.87
CA CYS A 178 -19.85 -3.86 8.36
C CYS A 178 -20.99 -4.71 8.92
N LEU A 179 -21.47 -5.65 8.10
CA LEU A 179 -22.33 -6.77 8.46
C LEU A 179 -21.49 -7.95 8.95
N ASP A 180 -22.01 -8.72 9.90
CA ASP A 180 -21.53 -10.07 10.21
C ASP A 180 -22.12 -11.04 9.20
N ASN A 181 -21.48 -11.16 8.03
CA ASN A 181 -21.74 -12.27 7.12
C ASN A 181 -20.71 -13.37 7.41
N ALA A 182 -21.06 -14.34 8.26
CA ALA A 182 -20.17 -15.43 8.67
C ALA A 182 -19.61 -16.32 7.53
N ASP A 183 -19.94 -16.03 6.26
CA ASP A 183 -19.49 -16.78 5.10
C ASP A 183 -18.21 -16.20 4.48
N TYR A 184 -17.07 -16.62 5.04
CA TYR A 184 -15.74 -16.39 4.43
C TYR A 184 -15.61 -17.02 3.03
N ASN A 185 -16.37 -18.07 2.72
CA ASN A 185 -16.30 -18.72 1.40
C ASN A 185 -16.86 -17.81 0.31
N SER A 186 -17.75 -16.88 0.67
CA SER A 186 -18.26 -15.85 -0.25
C SER A 186 -17.28 -14.69 -0.49
N GLN A 187 -16.07 -14.72 0.11
CA GLN A 187 -15.14 -13.59 0.13
C GLN A 187 -15.80 -12.33 0.70
N CYS A 188 -16.71 -12.55 1.66
CA CYS A 188 -17.34 -11.50 2.46
C CYS A 188 -18.02 -10.41 1.61
N LYS A 189 -18.42 -10.77 0.38
CA LYS A 189 -19.05 -9.85 -0.56
C LYS A 189 -20.24 -9.16 0.07
N ASN A 190 -20.37 -7.87 -0.21
CA ASN A 190 -21.47 -7.03 0.24
C ASN A 190 -21.60 -6.94 1.77
N ASN A 191 -20.50 -7.09 2.53
CA ASN A 191 -20.52 -6.86 3.98
C ASN A 191 -20.44 -5.37 4.36
N ILE A 192 -19.97 -4.48 3.48
CA ILE A 192 -19.88 -3.04 3.76
C ILE A 192 -21.28 -2.43 3.78
N LYS A 193 -21.63 -1.76 4.89
CA LYS A 193 -22.93 -1.11 5.10
C LYS A 193 -22.98 0.34 4.67
N VAL A 194 -21.84 1.02 4.72
CA VAL A 194 -21.75 2.46 4.45
C VAL A 194 -21.34 2.72 3.02
N HIS A 195 -22.17 3.48 2.31
CA HIS A 195 -21.91 4.00 0.97
C HIS A 195 -22.01 5.52 1.04
N GLY A 196 -21.02 6.23 0.47
CA GLY A 196 -20.91 7.70 0.58
C GLY A 196 -20.08 8.20 1.77
N LYS A 197 -19.57 7.30 2.60
CA LYS A 197 -18.57 7.59 3.64
C LYS A 197 -17.42 6.60 3.60
N LEU A 198 -16.25 7.01 4.05
CA LEU A 198 -15.10 6.15 4.22
C LEU A 198 -15.16 5.36 5.52
N THR A 199 -14.71 4.12 5.49
CA THR A 199 -14.38 3.30 6.66
C THR A 199 -13.14 2.47 6.33
N SER A 200 -12.46 1.96 7.36
CA SER A 200 -11.34 1.05 7.19
C SER A 200 -11.37 -0.13 8.16
N GLY A 201 -10.53 -1.12 7.84
CA GLY A 201 -10.38 -2.31 8.66
C GLY A 201 -9.64 -1.99 9.95
N TYR A 202 -10.20 -2.42 11.08
CA TYR A 202 -9.48 -2.49 12.35
C TYR A 202 -8.61 -3.73 12.37
N HIS A 203 -7.32 -3.59 12.69
CA HIS A 203 -6.41 -4.72 12.84
C HIS A 203 -5.97 -4.80 14.30
N GLN A 204 -6.16 -5.95 14.95
CA GLN A 204 -5.75 -6.12 16.34
C GLN A 204 -4.26 -5.78 16.53
N GLY A 205 -3.95 -5.02 17.58
CA GLY A 205 -2.57 -4.64 17.92
C GLY A 205 -1.95 -3.57 17.02
N ARG A 206 -2.67 -3.05 16.02
CA ARG A 206 -2.18 -2.05 15.08
C ARG A 206 -3.07 -0.81 15.08
N GLY A 207 -3.06 -0.08 16.19
CA GLY A 207 -3.80 1.17 16.37
C GLY A 207 -4.91 1.10 17.41
N ASN A 208 -6.01 1.79 17.10
CA ASN A 208 -7.17 1.86 17.97
C ASN A 208 -7.86 0.51 18.09
N THR A 209 -8.30 0.18 19.30
CA THR A 209 -9.12 -1.00 19.55
C THR A 209 -10.44 -0.87 18.80
N LYS A 210 -10.82 -1.95 18.10
CA LYS A 210 -12.12 -2.05 17.46
C LYS A 210 -13.24 -1.89 18.51
N PRO A 211 -14.21 -0.99 18.31
CA PRO A 211 -15.38 -0.89 19.19
C PRO A 211 -16.08 -2.25 19.32
N ALA A 212 -16.27 -2.70 20.56
CA ALA A 212 -16.93 -3.96 20.84
C ALA A 212 -18.45 -3.83 20.66
N LYS A 213 -19.08 -4.89 20.15
CA LYS A 213 -20.54 -5.01 20.12
C LYS A 213 -20.99 -6.18 20.99
N ALA A 214 -22.26 -6.17 21.39
CA ALA A 214 -22.85 -7.28 22.11
C ALA A 214 -22.73 -8.59 21.32
N ILE A 215 -22.51 -9.70 22.02
CA ILE A 215 -22.50 -11.04 21.44
C ILE A 215 -23.84 -11.27 20.73
N GLY A 216 -23.80 -11.69 19.47
CA GLY A 216 -25.00 -11.88 18.63
C GLY A 216 -25.42 -10.65 17.83
N SER A 217 -24.71 -9.52 17.93
CA SER A 217 -24.88 -8.40 17.00
C SER A 217 -24.59 -8.86 15.56
N SER A 218 -25.44 -8.48 14.60
CA SER A 218 -25.23 -8.77 13.18
C SER A 218 -24.46 -7.66 12.44
N THR A 219 -24.03 -6.63 13.17
CA THR A 219 -23.40 -5.42 12.63
C THR A 219 -22.30 -4.91 13.57
N GLY A 220 -21.36 -4.15 13.02
CA GLY A 220 -20.28 -3.52 13.77
C GLY A 220 -19.28 -2.80 12.86
N LYS A 221 -18.11 -2.47 13.39
CA LYS A 221 -16.99 -1.93 12.61
C LYS A 221 -16.26 -3.02 11.83
N CYS A 222 -15.85 -2.73 10.60
CA CYS A 222 -15.10 -3.69 9.79
C CYS A 222 -13.78 -4.10 10.45
N SER A 223 -13.51 -5.40 10.55
CA SER A 223 -12.14 -5.89 10.80
C SER A 223 -11.28 -5.72 9.54
N HIS A 224 -9.97 -5.80 9.70
CA HIS A 224 -9.07 -5.99 8.58
C HIS A 224 -9.27 -7.39 7.99
N GLY A 225 -9.30 -8.40 8.86
CA GLY A 225 -9.44 -9.81 8.53
C GLY A 225 -8.11 -10.51 8.24
N GLY A 226 -8.21 -11.76 7.77
CA GLY A 226 -7.08 -12.67 7.65
C GLY A 226 -6.83 -13.50 8.92
N PRO A 227 -5.91 -14.49 8.87
CA PRO A 227 -5.72 -15.45 9.96
C PRO A 227 -5.19 -14.81 11.26
N ASP A 228 -4.41 -13.73 11.13
CA ASP A 228 -3.70 -13.08 12.25
C ASP A 228 -4.45 -11.89 12.87
N ASP A 229 -5.66 -11.58 12.42
CA ASP A 229 -6.44 -10.46 12.95
C ASP A 229 -7.57 -10.94 13.86
N ASP A 230 -7.36 -10.96 15.18
CA ASP A 230 -8.42 -11.37 16.12
C ASP A 230 -9.49 -10.30 16.30
N SER A 231 -9.36 -9.10 15.73
CA SER A 231 -10.45 -8.11 15.76
C SER A 231 -11.72 -8.64 15.06
N ARG A 232 -11.57 -9.66 14.19
CA ARG A 232 -12.68 -10.43 13.61
C ARG A 232 -13.56 -11.11 14.67
N LYS A 233 -13.05 -11.33 15.89
CA LYS A 233 -13.76 -11.94 17.02
C LYS A 233 -14.61 -10.93 17.81
N LEU A 234 -14.42 -9.62 17.64
CA LEU A 234 -15.10 -8.54 18.37
C LEU A 234 -16.38 -8.00 17.68
N VAL A 235 -16.94 -8.81 16.77
CA VAL A 235 -18.10 -8.56 15.88
C VAL A 235 -17.93 -7.48 14.81
N ALA A 236 -17.77 -7.97 13.58
CA ALA A 236 -18.37 -7.62 12.29
C ALA A 236 -17.59 -8.54 11.34
N ARG A 237 -17.93 -9.83 11.44
CA ARG A 237 -17.18 -11.01 10.99
C ARG A 237 -16.80 -10.88 9.53
N CYS A 238 -15.71 -11.54 9.12
CA CYS A 238 -14.91 -11.21 7.93
C CYS A 238 -13.91 -10.07 8.12
N GLY A 239 -13.95 -9.06 7.25
CA GLY A 239 -13.04 -7.93 7.18
C GLY A 239 -13.08 -7.30 5.80
N ILE A 240 -12.24 -6.29 5.57
CA ILE A 240 -12.23 -5.48 4.33
C ILE A 240 -10.92 -5.61 3.54
N ASN A 241 -9.90 -6.31 4.05
CA ASN A 241 -8.57 -6.35 3.43
C ASN A 241 -8.58 -6.88 1.97
N LYS A 242 -7.80 -6.20 1.11
CA LYS A 242 -7.57 -6.49 -0.32
C LYS A 242 -6.08 -6.66 -0.68
N ASP A 243 -5.18 -6.79 0.28
CA ASP A 243 -3.72 -6.91 0.06
C ASP A 243 -3.32 -8.10 -0.81
N SER A 244 -4.16 -9.13 -0.90
CA SER A 244 -3.86 -10.41 -1.54
C SER A 244 -5.02 -10.90 -2.42
N ILE A 245 -4.69 -11.67 -3.46
CA ILE A 245 -5.70 -12.40 -4.26
C ILE A 245 -6.16 -13.71 -3.60
N THR A 246 -5.60 -14.04 -2.44
CA THR A 246 -5.80 -15.29 -1.72
C THR A 246 -6.87 -15.07 -0.63
N PRO A 247 -8.07 -15.66 -0.75
CA PRO A 247 -9.20 -15.41 0.16
C PRO A 247 -8.89 -15.61 1.65
N GLU A 248 -8.01 -16.55 1.96
CA GLU A 248 -7.59 -16.84 3.33
C GLU A 248 -6.90 -15.63 3.99
N TRP A 249 -6.15 -14.84 3.21
CA TRP A 249 -5.39 -13.68 3.69
C TRP A 249 -6.16 -12.36 3.55
N SER A 250 -7.00 -12.26 2.53
CA SER A 250 -7.76 -11.06 2.20
C SER A 250 -9.23 -11.41 2.00
N PRO A 251 -10.11 -11.05 2.96
CA PRO A 251 -11.55 -11.25 2.83
C PRO A 251 -12.09 -10.72 1.50
N HIS A 252 -11.60 -9.58 1.02
CA HIS A 252 -12.02 -8.94 -0.22
C HIS A 252 -11.04 -9.20 -1.39
N SER A 253 -10.42 -10.38 -1.43
CA SER A 253 -9.44 -10.75 -2.47
C SER A 253 -9.92 -10.53 -3.92
N HIS A 254 -11.22 -10.70 -4.22
CA HIS A 254 -11.79 -10.37 -5.53
C HIS A 254 -11.60 -8.91 -5.98
N LEU A 255 -11.39 -7.98 -5.05
CA LEU A 255 -11.17 -6.55 -5.33
C LEU A 255 -9.68 -6.17 -5.38
N HIS A 256 -8.76 -7.12 -5.18
CA HIS A 256 -7.32 -6.86 -5.20
C HIS A 256 -6.87 -6.14 -6.48
N LYS A 257 -7.41 -6.52 -7.65
CA LYS A 257 -7.08 -5.88 -8.92
C LYS A 257 -7.53 -4.41 -8.97
N HIS A 258 -8.69 -4.08 -8.40
CA HIS A 258 -9.15 -2.69 -8.30
C HIS A 258 -8.23 -1.91 -7.35
N ALA A 259 -7.92 -2.45 -6.18
CA ALA A 259 -6.99 -1.83 -5.22
C ALA A 259 -5.62 -1.56 -5.84
N TYR A 260 -5.03 -2.54 -6.54
CA TYR A 260 -3.77 -2.38 -7.26
C TYR A 260 -3.86 -1.27 -8.32
N THR A 261 -4.91 -1.26 -9.14
CA THR A 261 -5.07 -0.29 -10.22
C THR A 261 -5.18 1.14 -9.68
N SER A 262 -6.02 1.35 -8.67
CA SER A 262 -6.18 2.64 -8.01
C SER A 262 -4.88 3.10 -7.32
N ALA A 263 -4.17 2.20 -6.64
CA ALA A 263 -2.93 2.52 -5.96
C ALA A 263 -1.78 2.88 -6.92
N VAL A 264 -1.70 2.23 -8.08
CA VAL A 264 -0.76 2.60 -9.16
C VAL A 264 -1.07 3.98 -9.70
N GLN A 265 -2.34 4.26 -10.00
CA GLN A 265 -2.77 5.56 -10.50
C GLN A 265 -2.51 6.68 -9.46
N ALA A 266 -2.79 6.43 -8.19
CA ALA A 266 -2.54 7.39 -7.12
C ALA A 266 -1.04 7.64 -6.89
N THR A 267 -0.21 6.58 -6.95
CA THR A 267 1.26 6.70 -6.89
C THR A 267 1.78 7.56 -8.04
N GLU A 268 1.31 7.31 -9.26
CA GLU A 268 1.65 8.10 -10.44
C GLU A 268 1.22 9.56 -10.29
N ASN A 269 -0.04 9.81 -9.90
CA ASN A 269 -0.58 11.15 -9.71
C ASN A 269 0.22 11.92 -8.66
N PHE A 270 0.57 11.29 -7.53
CA PHE A 270 1.38 11.92 -6.49
C PHE A 270 2.77 12.33 -7.00
N LEU A 271 3.41 11.50 -7.82
CA LEU A 271 4.74 11.81 -8.35
C LEU A 271 4.70 12.89 -9.46
N VAL A 272 3.64 12.91 -10.29
CA VAL A 272 3.51 13.86 -11.40
C VAL A 272 2.98 15.21 -10.93
N ALA A 273 1.99 15.25 -10.03
CA ALA A 273 1.41 16.49 -9.50
C ALA A 273 2.41 17.29 -8.65
N ASN A 274 3.49 16.65 -8.18
CA ASN A 274 4.58 17.28 -7.43
C ASN A 274 5.75 17.76 -8.31
N GLY A 275 5.64 17.67 -9.64
CA GLY A 275 6.64 18.17 -10.59
C GLY A 275 6.55 19.67 -10.90
N GLN A 276 5.78 20.44 -10.10
CA GLN A 276 5.75 21.91 -10.08
C GLN A 276 6.47 22.46 -8.86
#